data_AF-A0A8T5UMK7-F1
#
_entry.id   AF-A0A8T5UMK7-F1
#
_cell.length_a   1.000
_cell.length_b   1.000
_cell.length_c   1.000
_cell.angle_alpha   90.00
_cell.angle_beta   90.00
_cell.angle_gamma   90.00
#
_symmetry.space_group_name_H-M   'P 1'
#
loop_
_entity.id
_entity.type
_entity.pdbx_description
1 polymer ?
#
loop_
_entity_poly.entity_id
_entity_poly.type
_entity_poly.pdbx_seq_one_letter_code
_entity_poly.pdbx_strand_id
1 'polypeptide(L)'
;MYNTQKYFFFRCYHCGEWYYTKKIIKTKKCVRCNRAFQFKNSTKFSRTCSIKEAILIVKQVKGKREMESLSTYVSRVEKGSKSKNE
;
A
#
# COMPACT_ATOMS: atom_id res chain seq x y z
N MET A 1 25.39 2.63 -15.78
CA MET A 1 24.25 3.53 -16.10
C MET A 1 22.99 3.03 -15.42
N TYR A 2 22.46 3.75 -14.44
CA TYR A 2 21.19 3.38 -13.80
C TYR A 2 20.05 3.83 -14.71
N ASN A 3 19.37 2.88 -15.36
CA ASN A 3 18.25 3.15 -16.24
C ASN A 3 17.02 3.54 -15.40
N THR A 4 16.97 4.80 -14.99
CA THR A 4 15.86 5.37 -14.21
C THR A 4 14.65 5.59 -15.10
N GLN A 5 13.48 5.17 -14.66
CA GLN A 5 12.23 5.31 -15.39
C GLN A 5 11.14 5.86 -14.47
N LYS A 6 10.13 6.51 -15.06
CA LYS A 6 8.95 6.96 -14.30
C LYS A 6 8.09 5.75 -13.96
N TYR A 7 7.92 5.49 -12.67
CA TYR A 7 7.00 4.49 -12.15
C TYR A 7 5.79 5.14 -11.50
N PHE A 8 4.64 4.51 -11.67
CA PHE A 8 3.40 4.83 -11.00
C PHE A 8 3.14 3.80 -9.92
N PHE A 9 2.91 4.27 -8.71
CA PHE A 9 2.60 3.47 -7.53
C PHE A 9 1.14 3.70 -7.17
N PHE A 10 0.41 2.62 -6.93
CA PHE A 10 -1.03 2.70 -6.77
C PHE A 10 -1.58 1.60 -5.89
N ARG A 11 -2.68 1.90 -5.19
CA ARG A 11 -3.30 1.01 -4.23
C ARG A 11 -4.61 0.44 -4.76
N CYS A 12 -4.83 -0.87 -4.63
CA CYS A 12 -6.14 -1.46 -4.84
C CYS A 12 -7.14 -0.88 -3.83
N TYR A 13 -8.21 -0.24 -4.30
CA TYR A 13 -9.21 0.36 -3.41
C TYR A 13 -10.11 -0.66 -2.70
N HIS A 14 -10.07 -1.94 -3.10
CA HIS A 14 -10.85 -3.00 -2.43
C HIS A 14 -10.14 -3.60 -1.21
N CYS A 15 -8.83 -3.85 -1.28
CA CYS A 15 -8.08 -4.52 -0.21
C CYS A 15 -6.89 -3.71 0.31
N GLY A 16 -6.56 -2.59 -0.33
CA GLY A 16 -5.45 -1.73 0.03
C GLY A 16 -4.07 -2.28 -0.37
N GLU A 17 -4.00 -3.31 -1.22
CA GLU A 17 -2.74 -3.86 -1.72
C GLU A 17 -2.03 -2.88 -2.65
N TRP A 18 -0.72 -2.69 -2.47
CA TRP A 18 0.09 -1.75 -3.26
C TRP A 18 0.79 -2.41 -4.44
N TYR A 19 0.78 -1.70 -5.57
CA TYR A 19 1.35 -2.10 -6.85
C TYR A 19 2.18 -0.98 -7.44
N TYR A 20 3.04 -1.33 -8.41
CA TYR A 20 3.75 -0.37 -9.24
C TYR A 20 3.71 -0.79 -10.72
N THR A 21 3.79 0.19 -11.62
CA THR A 21 3.85 -0.02 -13.08
C THR A 21 4.65 1.11 -13.74
N LYS A 22 5.38 0.80 -14.82
CA LYS A 22 5.99 1.82 -15.69
C LYS A 22 5.08 2.24 -16.84
N LYS A 23 4.04 1.46 -17.13
CA LYS A 23 3.09 1.71 -18.21
C LYS A 23 1.85 2.41 -17.70
N ILE A 24 1.29 3.31 -18.51
CA ILE A 24 -0.03 3.87 -18.28
C ILE A 24 -1.06 2.75 -18.48
N ILE A 25 -1.87 2.49 -17.46
CA ILE A 25 -2.90 1.45 -17.47
C ILE A 25 -4.25 2.05 -17.07
N LYS A 26 -5.35 1.53 -17.65
CA LYS A 26 -6.72 1.92 -17.29
C LYS A 26 -7.27 1.07 -16.14
N THR A 27 -6.99 -0.24 -16.17
CA THR A 27 -7.50 -1.23 -15.22
C THR A 27 -6.38 -2.18 -14.77
N LYS A 28 -6.54 -2.78 -13.58
CA LYS A 28 -5.65 -3.81 -13.05
C LYS A 28 -6.47 -4.87 -12.30
N LYS A 29 -6.11 -6.15 -12.48
CA LYS A 29 -6.58 -7.24 -11.60
C LYS A 29 -5.69 -7.31 -10.35
N CYS A 30 -6.30 -7.21 -9.16
CA CYS A 30 -5.60 -7.36 -7.89
C CYS A 30 -5.29 -8.85 -7.65
N VAL A 31 -4.03 -9.20 -7.36
CA VAL A 31 -3.65 -10.60 -7.07
C VAL A 31 -4.08 -11.03 -5.67
N ARG A 32 -4.24 -10.08 -4.74
CA ARG A 32 -4.62 -10.37 -3.35
C ARG A 32 -6.10 -10.65 -3.18
N CYS A 33 -6.98 -9.85 -3.82
CA CYS A 33 -8.44 -10.00 -3.67
C CYS A 33 -9.15 -10.47 -4.94
N ASN A 34 -8.39 -10.77 -6.02
CA ASN A 34 -8.90 -11.22 -7.32
C ASN A 34 -9.88 -10.29 -8.05
N ARG A 35 -10.19 -9.11 -7.48
CA ARG A 35 -11.07 -8.11 -8.11
C ARG A 35 -10.30 -7.23 -9.09
N ALA A 36 -10.96 -6.90 -10.20
CA ALA A 36 -10.50 -5.89 -11.14
C ALA A 36 -10.83 -4.49 -10.62
N PHE A 37 -9.95 -3.53 -10.87
CA PHE A 37 -10.14 -2.17 -10.39
C PHE A 37 -9.59 -1.13 -11.37
N GLN A 38 -10.21 0.05 -11.40
CA GLN A 38 -9.81 1.15 -12.29
C GLN A 38 -8.66 1.95 -11.69
N PHE A 39 -7.59 2.14 -12.46
CA PHE A 39 -6.41 2.90 -12.04
C PHE A 39 -6.72 4.38 -11.76
N LYS A 40 -7.70 4.96 -12.46
CA LYS A 40 -8.15 6.34 -12.19
C LYS A 40 -8.70 6.53 -10.77
N ASN A 41 -9.36 5.50 -10.22
CA ASN A 41 -10.00 5.56 -8.90
C ASN A 41 -9.06 5.14 -7.75
N SER A 42 -7.87 4.59 -8.05
CA SER A 42 -6.90 4.25 -7.00
C SER A 42 -6.15 5.47 -6.49
N THR A 43 -5.92 5.52 -5.18
CA THR A 43 -4.87 6.34 -4.57
C THR A 43 -3.53 5.98 -5.21
N LYS A 44 -2.84 6.98 -5.75
CA LYS A 44 -1.63 6.78 -6.55
C LYS A 44 -0.68 7.97 -6.49
N PHE A 45 0.59 7.71 -6.75
CA PHE A 45 1.63 8.71 -6.95
C PHE A 45 2.62 8.22 -8.01
N SER A 46 3.50 9.10 -8.51
CA SER A 46 4.54 8.72 -9.46
C SER A 46 5.91 9.19 -9.00
N ARG A 47 6.94 8.40 -9.30
CA ARG A 47 8.34 8.75 -9.01
C ARG A 47 9.27 8.19 -10.09
N THR A 48 10.25 8.99 -10.50
CA THR A 48 11.34 8.54 -11.35
C THR A 48 12.37 7.82 -10.48
N CYS A 49 12.59 6.54 -10.74
CA CYS A 49 13.51 5.70 -9.96
C CYS A 49 13.94 4.47 -10.77
N SER A 50 14.92 3.74 -10.25
CA SER A 50 15.30 2.42 -10.75
C SER A 50 14.26 1.35 -10.36
N ILE A 51 14.28 0.20 -11.04
CA ILE A 51 13.39 -0.92 -10.70
C ILE A 51 13.62 -1.43 -9.26
N LYS A 52 14.88 -1.41 -8.79
CA LYS A 52 15.23 -1.81 -7.42
C LYS A 52 14.57 -0.88 -6.40
N GLU A 53 14.67 0.42 -6.62
CA GLU A 53 14.01 1.42 -5.76
C GLU A 53 12.49 1.30 -5.80
N ALA A 54 11.88 1.04 -6.96
CA ALA A 54 10.44 0.84 -7.06
C ALA A 54 9.95 -0.32 -6.18
N ILE A 55 10.69 -1.44 -6.15
CA ILE A 55 10.39 -2.58 -5.29
C ILE A 55 10.52 -2.19 -3.81
N LEU A 56 11.57 -1.45 -3.44
CA LEU A 56 11.79 -0.99 -2.06
C LEU A 56 10.67 -0.05 -1.60
N ILE A 57 10.23 0.89 -2.44
CA ILE A 57 9.13 1.80 -2.14
C ILE A 57 7.85 1.00 -1.82
N VAL A 58 7.50 0.01 -2.64
CA VAL A 58 6.31 -0.81 -2.37
C VAL A 58 6.43 -1.59 -1.07
N LYS A 59 7.61 -2.15 -0.76
CA LYS A 59 7.85 -2.83 0.53
C LYS A 59 7.67 -1.87 1.72
N GLN A 60 8.26 -0.68 1.66
CA GLN A 60 8.14 0.34 2.71
C GLN A 60 6.70 0.76 2.96
N VAL A 61 5.94 1.01 1.89
CA VAL A 61 4.55 1.45 2.00
C VAL A 61 3.64 0.34 2.56
N LYS A 62 3.94 -0.94 2.28
CA LYS A 62 3.25 -2.08 2.90
C LYS A 62 3.54 -2.17 4.40
N GLY A 63 4.81 -2.10 4.80
CA GLY A 63 5.22 -2.21 6.20
C GLY A 63 4.66 -1.10 7.10
N LYS A 64 4.55 0.13 6.59
CA LYS A 64 3.91 1.23 7.33
C LYS A 64 2.45 0.92 7.71
N ARG A 65 1.70 0.28 6.81
CA ARG A 65 0.31 -0.09 7.07
C ARG A 65 0.17 -1.16 8.15
N GLU A 66 1.10 -2.12 8.19
CA GLU A 66 1.12 -3.16 9.22
C GLU A 66 1.40 -2.53 10.59
N MET A 67 2.38 -1.63 10.67
CA MET A 67 2.71 -0.91 11.90
C MET A 67 1.57 0.01 12.38
N GLU A 68 0.91 0.75 11.48
CA GLU A 68 -0.28 1.55 11.82
C GLU A 68 -1.44 0.68 12.34
N SER A 69 -1.65 -0.50 11.72
CA SER A 69 -2.69 -1.44 12.17
C SER A 69 -2.40 -2.01 13.55
N LEU A 70 -1.13 -2.32 13.83
CA LEU A 70 -0.69 -2.86 15.11
C LEU A 70 -0.77 -1.80 16.22
N SER A 71 -0.30 -0.57 15.95
CA SER A 71 -0.40 0.57 16.87
C SER A 71 -1.86 0.88 17.22
N THR A 72 -2.76 0.83 16.23
CA THR A 72 -4.21 1.02 16.44
C THR A 72 -4.80 -0.09 17.32
N TYR A 73 -4.35 -1.33 17.15
CA TYR A 73 -4.80 -2.46 17.97
C TYR A 73 -4.30 -2.33 19.42
N VAL A 74 -3.00 -2.08 19.63
CA VAL A 74 -2.40 -1.89 20.96
C VAL A 74 -3.11 -0.76 21.72
N SER A 75 -3.33 0.38 21.07
CA SER A 75 -4.04 1.52 21.66
C SER A 75 -5.49 1.21 22.10
N ARG A 76 -6.13 0.20 21.49
CA ARG A 76 -7.47 -0.26 21.87
C ARG A 76 -7.44 -1.25 23.04
N VAL A 77 -6.44 -2.12 23.08
CA VAL A 77 -6.25 -3.10 24.18
C VAL A 77 -5.91 -2.40 25.50
N GLU A 78 -5.05 -1.39 25.47
CA GLU A 78 -4.69 -0.62 26.67
C GLU A 78 -5.88 0.14 27.27
N LYS A 79 -6.82 0.60 26.43
CA LYS A 79 -8.05 1.25 26.89
C LYS A 79 -9.12 0.28 27.40
N GLY A 80 -9.04 -1.00 27.05
CA GLY A 80 -9.97 -2.04 27.49
C GLY A 80 -9.66 -2.67 28.86
N SER A 81 -8.49 -2.35 29.46
CA SER A 81 -8.00 -3.00 30.68
C SER A 81 -8.29 -2.23 31.98
N LYS A 82 -9.12 -1.17 31.94
CA LYS A 82 -9.45 -0.31 33.11
C LYS A 82 -10.88 -0.47 33.65
N SER A 83 -11.62 -1.52 33.28
CA SER A 83 -12.96 -1.78 33.84
C SER A 83 -13.06 -3.19 34.38
N LYS A 84 -12.54 -3.39 35.60
CA LYS A 84 -12.97 -4.40 36.58
C LYS A 84 -12.16 -4.17 37.86
N ASN A 85 -12.70 -3.31 38.72
CA ASN A 85 -12.63 -3.41 40.18
C ASN A 85 -13.32 -2.17 40.74
N GLU A 86 -14.64 -2.26 40.87
CA GLU A 86 -15.41 -1.65 41.95
C GLU A 86 -16.62 -2.54 42.21
#